data_AF-A0A328CBD7-F1
#
_entry.id   AF-A0A328CBD7-F1
#
_cell.length_a   1.000
_cell.length_b   1.000
_cell.length_c   1.000
_cell.angle_alpha   90.00
_cell.angle_beta   90.00
_cell.angle_gamma   90.00
#
_symmetry.space_group_name_H-M   'P 1'
#
loop_
_entity.id
_entity.type
_entity.pdbx_description
1 polymer ?
#
loop_
_entity_poly.entity_id
_entity_poly.type
_entity_poly.pdbx_seq_one_letter_code
_entity_poly.pdbx_strand_id
1 'polypeptide(L)'
;MEPSPTTTMGKCLVGWAARLALVALIVWFVKERPPEALTSTLVATSVCVPLVIGLLPGVWRRRADAPPAPAGDLERRRKVWDVLSELYLDTELVERDYARIAAILAESGYNACQIEEILYREVHPVLRTNLMSVAGVWAGFDLEWLEAQILRRRRRHSDFAIIPAKSLVRGSWAIIEAQLQNTLS
;
A
#
# COMPACT_ATOMS: atom_id res chain seq x y z
N MET A 1 -11.62 -32.80 20.60
CA MET A 1 -12.79 -31.97 20.22
C MET A 1 -12.22 -30.63 19.80
N GLU A 2 -11.85 -30.55 18.52
CA GLU A 2 -11.05 -29.49 17.90
C GLU A 2 -11.99 -28.62 17.05
N PRO A 3 -11.94 -27.28 17.13
CA PRO A 3 -12.67 -26.44 16.20
C PRO A 3 -11.94 -26.36 14.85
N SER A 4 -12.68 -26.68 13.79
CA SER A 4 -12.27 -26.63 12.38
C SER A 4 -11.97 -25.18 11.92
N PRO A 5 -10.88 -24.89 11.19
CA PRO A 5 -10.63 -23.56 10.66
C PRO A 5 -11.44 -23.33 9.39
N THR A 6 -12.46 -22.49 9.48
CA THR A 6 -13.17 -21.91 8.34
C THR A 6 -12.30 -20.86 7.67
N THR A 7 -11.85 -21.18 6.45
CA THR A 7 -11.66 -20.31 5.29
C THR A 7 -11.56 -18.80 5.56
N THR A 8 -10.33 -18.29 5.76
CA THR A 8 -10.04 -16.86 5.57
C THR A 8 -9.90 -16.58 4.08
N MET A 9 -11.04 -16.31 3.44
CA MET A 9 -11.11 -15.91 2.04
C MET A 9 -10.51 -14.50 1.84
N GLY A 10 -9.66 -14.36 0.82
CA GLY A 10 -8.83 -13.18 0.54
C GLY A 10 -9.58 -11.84 0.52
N LYS A 11 -9.15 -10.93 1.39
CA LYS A 11 -9.66 -9.56 1.50
C LYS A 11 -8.76 -8.59 0.73
N CYS A 12 -8.74 -8.68 -0.59
CA CYS A 12 -8.23 -7.58 -1.44
C CYS A 12 -9.12 -7.23 -2.64
N LEU A 13 -10.18 -8.00 -2.94
CA LEU A 13 -11.01 -7.78 -4.13
C LEU A 13 -12.39 -7.14 -3.90
N VAL A 14 -12.84 -6.92 -2.66
CA VAL A 14 -14.21 -6.42 -2.36
C VAL A 14 -14.35 -4.88 -2.43
N GLY A 15 -13.33 -4.15 -2.88
CA GLY A 15 -13.33 -2.67 -2.87
C GLY A 15 -13.99 -1.97 -4.07
N TRP A 16 -14.07 -2.62 -5.23
CA TRP A 16 -14.41 -1.93 -6.50
C TRP A 16 -15.91 -1.84 -6.77
N ALA A 17 -16.66 -2.90 -6.50
CA ALA A 17 -18.11 -2.93 -6.73
C ALA A 17 -18.88 -1.94 -5.83
N ALA A 18 -18.46 -1.79 -4.57
CA ALA A 18 -19.09 -0.87 -3.62
C ALA A 18 -18.89 0.61 -3.99
N ARG A 19 -17.75 0.97 -4.61
CA ARG A 19 -17.47 2.35 -5.05
C ARG A 19 -18.34 2.76 -6.24
N LEU A 20 -18.56 1.86 -7.19
CA LEU A 20 -19.44 2.14 -8.33
C LEU A 20 -20.90 2.24 -7.90
N ALA A 21 -21.35 1.39 -6.99
CA ALA A 21 -22.71 1.44 -6.43
C ALA A 21 -22.98 2.75 -5.67
N LEU A 22 -22.02 3.23 -4.86
CA LEU A 22 -22.18 4.48 -4.11
C LEU A 22 -22.24 5.70 -5.04
N VAL A 23 -21.39 5.75 -6.07
CA VAL A 23 -21.42 6.84 -7.07
C VAL A 23 -22.74 6.82 -7.84
N ALA A 24 -23.22 5.64 -8.26
CA ALA A 24 -24.51 5.51 -8.93
C ALA A 24 -25.68 5.96 -8.03
N LEU A 25 -25.65 5.65 -6.74
CA LEU A 25 -26.69 6.05 -5.79
C LEU A 25 -26.72 7.57 -5.57
N ILE A 26 -25.55 8.21 -5.49
CA ILE A 26 -25.44 9.67 -5.36
C ILE A 26 -25.93 10.37 -6.63
N VAL A 27 -25.55 9.87 -7.80
CA VAL A 27 -25.99 10.43 -9.09
C VAL A 27 -27.50 10.27 -9.27
N TRP A 28 -28.06 9.10 -8.94
CA TRP A 28 -29.51 8.88 -8.94
C TRP A 28 -30.23 9.81 -7.97
N PHE A 29 -29.73 9.95 -6.74
CA PHE A 29 -30.34 10.82 -5.73
C PHE A 29 -30.31 12.31 -6.08
N VAL A 30 -29.28 12.76 -6.81
CA VAL A 30 -29.18 14.14 -7.32
C VAL A 30 -30.11 14.36 -8.51
N LYS A 31 -30.28 13.35 -9.37
CA LYS A 31 -31.11 13.43 -10.58
C LYS A 31 -32.61 13.41 -10.28
N GLU A 32 -33.03 12.78 -9.20
CA GLU A 32 -34.45 12.60 -8.85
C GLU A 32 -35.06 13.73 -7.98
N ARG A 33 -34.33 14.86 -7.77
CA ARG A 33 -34.81 15.95 -6.90
C ARG A 33 -35.52 17.07 -7.68
N PRO A 34 -36.72 17.52 -7.22
CA PRO A 34 -37.43 18.65 -7.82
C PRO A 34 -36.72 19.99 -7.51
N PRO A 35 -36.71 20.95 -8.46
CA PRO A 35 -35.87 22.16 -8.42
C PRO A 35 -36.23 23.17 -7.32
N GLU A 36 -37.40 23.08 -6.71
CA GLU A 36 -37.88 24.01 -5.67
C GLU A 36 -37.28 23.80 -4.27
N ALA A 37 -36.51 22.73 -4.04
CA ALA A 37 -35.94 22.40 -2.71
C ALA A 37 -34.55 23.04 -2.43
N LEU A 38 -34.05 23.92 -3.30
CA LEU A 38 -32.65 24.37 -3.28
C LEU A 38 -32.33 25.59 -2.38
N THR A 39 -33.32 26.28 -1.79
CA THR A 39 -33.05 27.54 -1.06
C THR A 39 -32.86 27.41 0.45
N SER A 40 -33.16 26.27 1.08
CA SER A 40 -33.08 26.13 2.55
C SER A 40 -32.13 25.03 3.05
N THR A 41 -31.29 24.46 2.18
CA THR A 41 -30.42 23.32 2.53
C THR A 41 -28.95 23.57 2.20
N LEU A 42 -28.50 24.82 2.16
CA LEU A 42 -27.07 25.13 1.97
C LEU A 42 -26.27 25.10 3.28
N VAL A 43 -26.93 25.02 4.45
CA VAL A 43 -26.24 24.97 5.76
C VAL A 43 -26.00 23.53 6.23
N ALA A 44 -26.82 22.55 5.80
CA ALA A 44 -26.70 21.16 6.24
C ALA A 44 -25.68 20.32 5.46
N THR A 45 -25.31 20.74 4.25
CA THR A 45 -24.30 20.05 3.40
C THR A 45 -22.86 20.45 3.72
N SER A 46 -22.63 21.59 4.38
CA SER A 46 -21.28 22.07 4.72
C SER A 46 -20.65 21.33 5.92
N VAL A 47 -21.46 20.72 6.80
CA VAL A 47 -20.97 20.03 8.01
C VAL A 47 -20.82 18.50 7.80
N CYS A 48 -21.41 17.91 6.76
CA CYS A 48 -21.40 16.46 6.55
C CYS A 48 -20.19 15.92 5.76
N VAL A 49 -19.41 16.77 5.08
CA VAL A 49 -18.25 16.29 4.30
C VAL A 49 -17.15 15.66 5.19
N PRO A 50 -16.78 16.23 6.36
CA PRO A 50 -15.82 15.58 7.25
C PRO A 50 -16.35 14.28 7.88
N LEU A 51 -17.66 14.19 8.15
CA LEU A 51 -18.26 13.05 8.85
C LEU A 51 -18.49 11.84 7.93
N VAL A 52 -18.78 12.07 6.64
CA VAL A 52 -18.92 11.00 5.64
C VAL A 52 -17.57 10.40 5.24
N ILE A 53 -16.49 11.19 5.14
CA ILE A 53 -15.14 10.65 4.94
C ILE A 53 -14.72 9.79 6.13
N GLY A 54 -15.16 10.17 7.35
CA GLY A 54 -14.93 9.40 8.56
C GLY A 54 -15.76 8.12 8.71
N LEU A 55 -16.67 7.81 7.78
CA LEU A 55 -17.54 6.62 7.85
C LEU A 55 -17.34 5.66 6.68
N LEU A 56 -16.45 5.97 5.72
CA LEU A 56 -16.09 5.03 4.64
C LEU A 56 -15.26 3.87 5.22
N PRO A 57 -15.79 2.63 5.26
CA PRO A 57 -15.02 1.46 5.69
C PRO A 57 -13.95 1.21 4.63
N GLY A 58 -12.71 1.62 4.90
CA GLY A 58 -11.60 1.45 3.97
C GLY A 58 -10.55 2.56 4.04
N VAL A 59 -10.92 3.77 4.47
CA VAL A 59 -9.94 4.85 4.69
C VAL A 59 -9.21 4.66 6.03
N TRP A 60 -9.91 4.13 7.05
CA TRP A 60 -9.36 3.87 8.38
C TRP A 60 -8.45 2.64 8.47
N ARG A 61 -8.66 1.64 7.61
CA ARG A 61 -7.99 0.34 7.72
C ARG A 61 -6.50 0.40 7.37
N ARG A 62 -6.09 1.33 6.51
CA ARG A 62 -4.67 1.49 6.12
C ARG A 62 -3.79 2.12 7.22
N ARG A 63 -4.37 2.80 8.22
CA ARG A 63 -3.62 3.41 9.33
C ARG A 63 -3.45 2.48 10.53
N ALA A 64 -4.40 1.58 10.79
CA ALA A 64 -4.31 0.63 11.91
C ALA A 64 -3.16 -0.37 11.71
N ASP A 65 -2.96 -0.81 10.47
CA ASP A 65 -1.88 -1.71 10.06
C ASP A 65 -0.65 -0.95 9.56
N ALA A 66 -0.45 0.31 9.96
CA ALA A 66 0.77 1.02 9.61
C ALA A 66 1.97 0.29 10.25
N PRO A 67 3.10 0.14 9.53
CA PRO A 67 4.28 -0.44 10.11
C PRO A 67 4.76 0.46 11.27
N PRO A 68 5.34 -0.11 12.35
CA PRO A 68 5.88 0.68 13.45
C PRO A 68 6.91 1.68 12.94
N ALA A 69 7.12 2.76 13.69
CA ALA A 69 8.09 3.77 13.32
C ALA A 69 9.49 3.14 13.19
N PRO A 70 10.23 3.38 12.08
CA PRO A 70 11.52 2.73 11.83
C PRO A 70 12.53 2.85 12.97
N ALA A 71 12.56 3.98 13.68
CA ALA A 71 13.56 4.26 14.72
C ALA A 71 13.59 3.23 15.87
N GLY A 72 12.47 2.58 16.18
CA GLY A 72 12.39 1.53 17.20
C GLY A 72 12.54 0.11 16.65
N ASP A 73 12.73 -0.04 15.34
CA ASP A 73 12.64 -1.32 14.64
C ASP A 73 13.61 -1.42 13.44
N LEU A 74 14.72 -0.66 13.49
CA LEU A 74 15.63 -0.48 12.37
C LEU A 74 16.24 -1.81 11.88
N GLU A 75 16.54 -2.75 12.78
CA GLU A 75 17.15 -4.02 12.39
C GLU A 75 16.23 -4.85 11.49
N ARG A 76 14.96 -5.02 11.87
CA ARG A 76 13.96 -5.70 11.02
C ARG A 76 13.70 -4.91 9.75
N ARG A 77 13.63 -3.58 9.88
CA ARG A 77 13.33 -2.70 8.76
C ARG A 77 14.42 -2.74 7.69
N ARG A 78 15.69 -2.82 8.07
CA ARG A 78 16.84 -2.97 7.17
C ARG A 78 16.73 -4.21 6.30
N LYS A 79 16.42 -5.37 6.89
CA LYS A 79 16.23 -6.63 6.14
C LYS A 79 15.11 -6.51 5.10
N VAL A 80 14.01 -5.85 5.47
CA VAL A 80 12.87 -5.62 4.57
C VAL A 80 13.22 -4.61 3.48
N TRP A 81 13.93 -3.53 3.79
CA TRP A 81 14.39 -2.58 2.77
C TRP A 81 15.35 -3.23 1.77
N ASP A 82 16.28 -4.04 2.27
CA ASP A 82 17.26 -4.75 1.47
C ASP A 82 16.57 -5.67 0.45
N VAL A 83 15.72 -6.59 0.93
CA VAL A 83 15.05 -7.56 0.04
C VAL A 83 14.05 -6.89 -0.92
N LEU A 84 13.35 -5.83 -0.49
CA LEU A 84 12.45 -5.07 -1.38
C LEU A 84 13.21 -4.23 -2.41
N SER A 85 14.48 -3.88 -2.14
CA SER A 85 15.30 -3.11 -3.07
C SER A 85 15.62 -3.90 -4.35
N GLU A 86 15.62 -5.23 -4.26
CA GLU A 86 15.86 -6.12 -5.39
C GLU A 86 14.81 -5.95 -6.51
N LEU A 87 13.58 -5.55 -6.18
CA LEU A 87 12.52 -5.24 -7.15
C LEU A 87 12.85 -4.05 -8.07
N TYR A 88 13.91 -3.31 -7.75
CA TYR A 88 14.36 -2.14 -8.49
C TYR A 88 15.68 -2.35 -9.21
N LEU A 89 16.29 -3.54 -9.13
CA LEU A 89 17.48 -3.85 -9.89
C LEU A 89 17.14 -4.02 -11.37
N ASP A 90 18.11 -3.67 -12.22
CA ASP A 90 18.04 -3.88 -13.67
C ASP A 90 18.36 -5.35 -14.00
N THR A 91 17.57 -6.25 -13.40
CA THR A 91 17.68 -7.70 -13.50
C THR A 91 16.28 -8.30 -13.58
N GLU A 92 16.10 -9.29 -14.45
CA GLU A 92 14.84 -10.03 -14.53
C GLU A 92 14.71 -10.99 -13.34
N LEU A 93 13.64 -10.83 -12.55
CA LEU A 93 13.30 -11.73 -11.44
C LEU A 93 12.50 -12.93 -11.95
N VAL A 94 12.90 -14.13 -11.52
CA VAL A 94 12.18 -15.37 -11.82
C VAL A 94 11.36 -15.85 -10.61
N GLU A 95 10.53 -16.86 -10.80
CA GLU A 95 9.65 -17.40 -9.74
C GLU A 95 10.39 -17.77 -8.45
N ARG A 96 11.62 -18.32 -8.59
CA ARG A 96 12.47 -18.67 -7.46
C ARG A 96 12.89 -17.44 -6.64
N ASP A 97 13.11 -16.31 -7.29
CA ASP A 97 13.48 -15.07 -6.61
C ASP A 97 12.28 -14.52 -5.84
N TYR A 98 11.10 -14.51 -6.45
CA TYR A 98 9.87 -14.11 -5.76
C TYR A 98 9.61 -14.97 -4.53
N ALA A 99 9.73 -16.29 -4.64
CA ALA A 99 9.57 -17.21 -3.51
C ALA A 99 10.58 -16.93 -2.38
N ARG A 100 11.84 -16.67 -2.72
CA ARG A 100 12.86 -16.29 -1.72
C ARG A 100 12.53 -14.94 -1.07
N ILE A 101 12.16 -13.94 -1.86
CA ILE A 101 11.79 -12.61 -1.37
C ILE A 101 10.60 -12.72 -0.40
N ALA A 102 9.54 -13.44 -0.79
CA ALA A 102 8.37 -13.64 0.05
C ALA A 102 8.70 -14.36 1.38
N ALA A 103 9.57 -15.38 1.35
CA ALA A 103 10.00 -16.06 2.58
C ALA A 103 10.73 -15.12 3.55
N ILE A 104 11.70 -14.34 3.07
CA ILE A 104 12.43 -13.35 3.89
C ILE A 104 11.46 -12.30 4.47
N LEU A 105 10.49 -11.87 3.66
CA LEU A 105 9.47 -10.92 4.08
C LEU A 105 8.53 -11.50 5.15
N ALA A 106 8.15 -12.78 5.05
CA ALA A 106 7.34 -13.46 6.05
C ALA A 106 8.07 -13.57 7.41
N GLU A 107 9.39 -13.82 7.39
CA GLU A 107 10.23 -13.89 8.59
C GLU A 107 10.39 -12.55 9.31
N SER A 108 10.09 -11.42 8.64
CA SER A 108 10.21 -10.08 9.24
C SER A 108 9.22 -9.82 10.38
N GLY A 109 8.12 -10.58 10.43
CA GLY A 109 7.03 -10.39 11.39
C GLY A 109 6.05 -9.26 11.02
N TYR A 110 6.22 -8.62 9.86
CA TYR A 110 5.22 -7.70 9.32
C TYR A 110 4.15 -8.45 8.54
N ASN A 111 2.91 -7.94 8.59
CA ASN A 111 1.85 -8.43 7.72
C ASN A 111 1.99 -7.84 6.30
N ALA A 112 1.27 -8.42 5.33
CA ALA A 112 1.34 -8.00 3.93
C ALA A 112 1.01 -6.51 3.72
N CYS A 113 0.04 -5.95 4.46
CA CYS A 113 -0.31 -4.52 4.38
C CYS A 113 0.84 -3.62 4.87
N GLN A 114 1.52 -4.01 5.95
CA GLN A 114 2.68 -3.29 6.47
C GLN A 114 3.84 -3.32 5.48
N ILE A 115 4.10 -4.47 4.85
CA ILE A 115 5.14 -4.62 3.84
C ILE A 115 4.79 -3.78 2.59
N GLU A 116 3.53 -3.80 2.15
CA GLU A 116 3.06 -2.97 1.02
C GLU A 116 3.34 -1.48 1.29
N GLU A 117 3.07 -1.04 2.51
CA GLU A 117 3.29 0.34 2.94
C GLU A 117 4.79 0.69 2.95
N ILE A 118 5.64 -0.20 3.48
CA ILE A 118 7.11 -0.04 3.45
C ILE A 118 7.60 0.07 2.01
N LEU A 119 7.16 -0.85 1.14
CA LEU A 119 7.52 -0.86 -0.27
C LEU A 119 7.20 0.48 -0.93
N TYR A 120 5.95 0.94 -0.86
CA TYR A 120 5.55 2.11 -1.65
C TYR A 120 5.88 3.45 -1.00
N ARG A 121 5.96 3.55 0.33
CA ARG A 121 6.24 4.82 1.01
C ARG A 121 7.71 5.04 1.34
N GLU A 122 8.45 3.98 1.59
CA GLU A 122 9.85 4.05 2.02
C GLU A 122 10.80 3.73 0.85
N VAL A 123 10.71 2.54 0.28
CA VAL A 123 11.68 2.03 -0.72
C VAL A 123 11.45 2.63 -2.12
N HIS A 124 10.22 2.51 -2.64
CA HIS A 124 9.85 2.89 -4.00
C HIS A 124 10.25 4.33 -4.37
N PRO A 125 10.00 5.35 -3.52
CA PRO A 125 10.31 6.72 -3.90
C PRO A 125 11.80 7.02 -4.00
N VAL A 126 12.65 6.19 -3.38
CA VAL A 126 14.11 6.30 -3.45
C VAL A 126 14.64 5.59 -4.69
N LEU A 127 14.09 4.41 -5.02
CA LEU A 127 14.68 3.52 -6.03
C LEU A 127 13.99 3.53 -7.40
N ARG A 128 12.78 4.09 -7.54
CA ARG A 128 12.03 4.08 -8.83
C ARG A 128 12.80 4.66 -10.02
N THR A 129 13.74 5.57 -9.78
CA THR A 129 14.56 6.17 -10.84
C THR A 129 15.55 5.19 -11.45
N ASN A 130 15.92 4.13 -10.73
CA ASN A 130 16.82 3.09 -11.25
C ASN A 130 16.18 2.38 -12.45
N LEU A 131 14.91 1.97 -12.32
CA LEU A 131 14.13 1.32 -13.38
C LEU A 131 13.77 2.24 -14.57
N MET A 132 13.93 3.56 -14.40
CA MET A 132 13.72 4.53 -15.49
C MET A 132 15.04 4.91 -16.19
N SER A 133 16.18 4.42 -15.69
CA SER A 133 17.49 4.62 -16.31
C SER A 133 17.65 3.70 -17.52
N VAL A 134 18.45 4.13 -18.51
CA VAL A 134 18.80 3.30 -19.69
C VAL A 134 19.65 2.09 -19.29
N ALA A 135 20.45 2.26 -18.22
CA ALA A 135 21.17 1.18 -17.56
C ALA A 135 21.11 1.46 -16.05
N GLY A 136 20.39 0.63 -15.33
CA GLY A 136 20.23 0.75 -13.88
C GLY A 136 21.36 0.06 -13.11
N VAL A 137 21.37 0.25 -11.79
CA VAL A 137 22.10 -0.62 -10.87
C VAL A 137 21.54 -2.04 -10.97
N TRP A 138 22.44 -3.01 -11.05
CA TRP A 138 22.15 -4.44 -11.30
C TRP A 138 22.80 -5.37 -10.26
N ALA A 139 23.78 -4.87 -9.47
CA ALA A 139 24.56 -5.66 -8.51
C ALA A 139 24.10 -5.52 -7.04
N GLY A 140 22.92 -4.96 -6.80
CA GLY A 140 22.45 -4.61 -5.46
C GLY A 140 22.67 -3.14 -5.09
N PHE A 141 21.92 -2.66 -4.10
CA PHE A 141 22.08 -1.31 -3.54
C PHE A 141 22.88 -1.37 -2.24
N ASP A 142 23.67 -0.33 -1.97
CA ASP A 142 24.29 -0.17 -0.65
C ASP A 142 23.22 0.12 0.42
N LEU A 143 23.12 -0.76 1.41
CA LEU A 143 22.05 -0.72 2.40
C LEU A 143 22.16 0.50 3.34
N GLU A 144 23.38 0.92 3.70
CA GLU A 144 23.60 2.10 4.54
C GLU A 144 23.17 3.38 3.80
N TRP A 145 23.52 3.48 2.51
CA TRP A 145 23.07 4.54 1.64
C TRP A 145 21.55 4.56 1.49
N LEU A 146 20.92 3.39 1.24
CA LEU A 146 19.48 3.28 1.08
C LEU A 146 18.74 3.76 2.34
N GLU A 147 19.17 3.29 3.52
CA GLU A 147 18.64 3.75 4.79
C GLU A 147 18.79 5.27 4.96
N ALA A 148 19.98 5.81 4.70
CA ALA A 148 20.20 7.24 4.81
C ALA A 148 19.28 8.04 3.90
N GLN A 149 19.02 7.57 2.67
CA GLN A 149 18.08 8.19 1.74
C GLN A 149 16.63 8.14 2.26
N ILE A 150 16.18 6.97 2.72
CA ILE A 150 14.83 6.77 3.25
C ILE A 150 14.61 7.69 4.45
N LEU A 151 15.50 7.67 5.44
CA LEU A 151 15.42 8.50 6.64
C LEU A 151 15.47 9.99 6.31
N ARG A 152 16.33 10.41 5.37
CA ARG A 152 16.40 11.79 4.88
C ARG A 152 15.09 12.22 4.22
N ARG A 153 14.48 11.37 3.40
CA ARG A 153 13.21 11.66 2.71
C ARG A 153 12.07 11.79 3.70
N ARG A 154 11.98 10.91 4.70
CA ARG A 154 10.96 10.96 5.75
C ARG A 154 11.00 12.26 6.56
N ARG A 155 12.18 12.85 6.77
CA ARG A 155 12.33 14.16 7.44
C ARG A 155 11.83 15.35 6.60
N ARG A 156 11.77 15.23 5.27
CA ARG A 156 11.50 16.35 4.34
C ARG A 156 10.07 16.41 3.83
N HIS A 157 9.30 15.33 3.88
CA HIS A 157 7.95 15.28 3.34
C HIS A 157 6.88 15.27 4.42
N SER A 158 5.82 16.06 4.23
CA SER A 158 4.52 15.80 4.87
C SER A 158 3.82 14.63 4.15
N ASP A 159 2.96 13.91 4.86
CA ASP A 159 2.27 12.67 4.45
C ASP A 159 1.46 12.75 3.13
N PHE A 160 1.44 13.90 2.45
CA PHE A 160 0.68 14.20 1.24
C PHE A 160 1.47 14.07 -0.06
N ALA A 161 2.67 13.48 -0.05
CA ALA A 161 3.36 13.15 -1.29
C ALA A 161 2.49 12.16 -2.10
N ILE A 162 1.79 12.66 -3.12
CA ILE A 162 1.03 11.85 -4.08
C ILE A 162 2.06 10.98 -4.82
N ILE A 163 2.01 9.67 -4.64
CA ILE A 163 2.89 8.69 -5.32
C ILE A 163 2.08 8.06 -6.46
N PRO A 164 2.10 8.62 -7.69
CA PRO A 164 1.42 8.01 -8.83
C PRO A 164 2.16 6.76 -9.36
N ALA A 165 3.34 6.42 -8.84
CA ALA A 165 4.28 5.48 -9.46
C ALA A 165 4.22 4.02 -8.93
N LYS A 166 3.15 3.63 -8.20
CA LYS A 166 2.97 2.21 -7.78
C LYS A 166 3.08 1.22 -8.96
N SER A 167 2.85 1.66 -10.19
CA SER A 167 2.84 0.81 -11.39
C SER A 167 4.13 0.02 -11.64
N LEU A 168 5.31 0.59 -11.36
CA LEU A 168 6.58 0.00 -11.83
C LEU A 168 6.84 -1.41 -11.28
N VAL A 169 6.56 -1.63 -10.00
CA VAL A 169 6.78 -2.93 -9.33
C VAL A 169 5.47 -3.63 -8.97
N ARG A 170 4.33 -3.17 -9.54
CA ARG A 170 3.01 -3.65 -9.16
C ARG A 170 2.81 -5.14 -9.46
N GLY A 171 3.33 -5.59 -10.60
CA GLY A 171 3.26 -7.00 -11.01
C GLY A 171 4.06 -7.89 -10.07
N SER A 172 5.33 -7.53 -9.82
CA SER A 172 6.20 -8.20 -8.85
C SER A 172 5.58 -8.25 -7.45
N TRP A 173 5.01 -7.14 -6.99
CA TRP A 173 4.31 -7.10 -5.69
C TRP A 173 3.11 -8.04 -5.65
N ALA A 174 2.31 -8.13 -6.71
CA ALA A 174 1.14 -9.02 -6.73
C ALA A 174 1.52 -10.50 -6.60
N ILE A 175 2.65 -10.91 -7.19
CA ILE A 175 3.19 -12.27 -7.04
C ILE A 175 3.61 -12.52 -5.59
N ILE A 176 4.40 -11.60 -5.01
CA ILE A 176 4.88 -11.70 -3.62
C ILE A 176 3.71 -11.70 -2.63
N GLU A 177 2.73 -10.82 -2.82
CA GLU A 177 1.56 -10.71 -1.96
C GLU A 177 0.73 -12.01 -1.96
N ALA A 178 0.56 -12.64 -3.12
CA ALA A 178 -0.11 -13.93 -3.21
C ALA A 178 0.64 -15.02 -2.44
N GLN A 179 1.97 -15.05 -2.54
CA GLN A 179 2.80 -16.00 -1.79
C GLN A 179 2.74 -15.75 -0.28
N LEU A 180 2.82 -14.49 0.17
CA LEU A 180 2.68 -14.12 1.58
C LEU A 180 1.33 -14.54 2.16
N GLN A 181 0.24 -14.40 1.40
CA GLN A 181 -1.08 -14.84 1.84
C GLN A 181 -1.16 -16.36 2.02
N ASN A 182 -0.45 -17.14 1.20
CA ASN A 182 -0.38 -18.60 1.31
C ASN A 182 0.46 -19.06 2.51
N THR A 183 1.48 -18.28 2.91
CA THR A 183 2.38 -18.63 4.02
C THR A 183 1.84 -18.18 5.39
N LEU A 184 1.02 -17.13 5.43
CA LEU A 184 0.48 -16.54 6.66
C LEU A 184 -0.96 -16.99 7.00
N SER A 185 -1.56 -17.88 6.20
CA SER A 185 -2.89 -18.48 6.44
C SER A 185 -2.78 -19.79 7.21
#